data_AF-A0A918TAA1-F1
#
_entry.id   AF-A0A918TAA1-F1
#
_cell.length_a   1.000
_cell.length_b   1.000
_cell.length_c   1.000
_cell.angle_alpha   90.00
_cell.angle_beta   90.00
_cell.angle_gamma   90.00
#
_symmetry.space_group_name_H-M   'P 1'
#
loop_
_entity.id
_entity.type
_entity.pdbx_description
1 polymer ?
#
loop_
_entity_poly.entity_id
_entity_poly.type
_entity_poly.pdbx_seq_one_letter_code
_entity_poly.pdbx_strand_id
1 'polypeptide(L)'
;MSRGGGRCVVTLHTDGSVSVKDDGRGTDTRVDEHGRVVKKPVMATKDLRFFDVPEAERLPDGHPRRGMSVVAAFSEWLIHTNRRLNGSWSQRYEYGIPVTDLEPVENDGTTGTCVRFLPDEALGSRWALTVDDLARWSEHWPELTVRLVDQRDDGGRSGR
;
A
#
# COMPACT_ATOMS: atom_id res chain seq x y z
N MET A 1 8.89 20.85 -20.81
CA MET A 1 8.34 20.86 -19.44
C MET A 1 8.21 19.41 -19.00
N SER A 2 8.82 19.03 -17.88
CA SER A 2 8.97 17.63 -17.47
C SER A 2 7.62 16.93 -17.32
N ARG A 3 7.40 15.81 -18.02
CA ARG A 3 6.38 14.84 -17.65
C ARG A 3 6.83 14.23 -16.32
N GLY A 4 6.39 14.78 -15.21
CA GLY A 4 6.77 14.32 -13.87
C GLY A 4 6.10 12.99 -13.58
N GLY A 5 6.66 11.89 -14.07
CA GLY A 5 6.15 10.55 -13.79
C GLY A 5 6.56 10.12 -12.39
N GLY A 6 5.58 9.86 -11.51
CA GLY A 6 5.84 9.33 -10.17
C GLY A 6 6.49 7.95 -10.23
N ARG A 7 7.08 7.50 -9.13
CA ARG A 7 7.67 6.18 -9.00
C ARG A 7 6.94 5.36 -7.95
N CYS A 8 6.72 4.10 -8.28
CA CYS A 8 6.25 3.09 -7.35
C CYS A 8 7.21 1.90 -7.33
N VAL A 9 7.43 1.33 -6.15
CA VAL A 9 8.14 0.07 -5.96
C VAL A 9 7.16 -0.91 -5.33
N VAL A 10 6.93 -2.03 -6.01
CA VAL A 10 6.19 -3.17 -5.46
C VAL A 10 7.20 -4.26 -5.11
N THR A 11 7.10 -4.79 -3.90
CA THR A 11 8.00 -5.85 -3.42
C THR A 11 7.18 -7.03 -2.89
N LEU A 12 7.51 -8.22 -3.39
CA LEU A 12 7.02 -9.50 -2.90
C LEU A 12 8.09 -10.04 -1.95
N HIS A 13 7.75 -10.13 -0.66
CA HIS A 13 8.70 -10.50 0.40
C HIS A 13 8.70 -12.02 0.62
N THR A 14 9.78 -12.54 1.19
CA THR A 14 9.95 -13.97 1.49
C THR A 14 9.01 -14.49 2.58
N ASP A 15 8.50 -13.60 3.44
CA ASP A 15 7.50 -13.90 4.48
C ASP A 15 6.06 -13.93 3.94
N GLY A 16 5.87 -13.83 2.62
CA GLY A 16 4.56 -13.79 1.97
C GLY A 16 3.88 -12.41 1.99
N SER A 17 4.45 -11.41 2.67
CA SER A 17 3.92 -10.05 2.65
C SER A 17 4.21 -9.34 1.33
N VAL A 18 3.41 -8.32 1.03
CA VAL A 18 3.59 -7.43 -0.12
C VAL A 18 3.77 -6.01 0.37
N SER A 19 4.69 -5.26 -0.21
CA SER A 19 4.78 -3.81 0.02
C SER A 19 4.66 -3.00 -1.26
N VAL A 20 3.93 -1.89 -1.18
CA VAL A 20 3.82 -0.88 -2.23
C VAL A 20 4.33 0.44 -1.67
N LYS A 21 5.39 0.98 -2.27
CA LYS A 21 6.02 2.25 -1.88
C LYS A 21 5.97 3.24 -3.04
N ASP A 22 5.38 4.41 -2.83
CA ASP A 22 5.41 5.53 -3.76
C ASP A 22 6.34 6.67 -3.28
N ASP A 23 6.67 7.58 -4.21
CA ASP A 23 7.38 8.84 -3.95
C ASP A 23 6.44 10.06 -4.01
N GLY A 24 5.14 9.83 -3.80
CA GLY A 24 4.13 10.86 -3.87
C GLY A 24 4.17 11.83 -2.69
N ARG A 25 3.05 12.56 -2.51
CA ARG A 25 2.92 13.56 -1.44
C ARG A 25 2.77 12.94 -0.04
N GLY A 26 2.63 11.63 0.09
CA GLY A 26 2.20 10.97 1.33
C GLY A 26 0.69 11.13 1.63
N THR A 27 0.19 10.34 2.57
CA THR A 27 -1.18 10.40 3.09
C THR A 27 -1.46 11.72 3.81
N ASP A 28 -2.63 12.30 3.51
CA ASP A 28 -3.01 13.57 4.10
C ASP A 28 -3.27 13.45 5.60
N THR A 29 -2.66 14.37 6.34
CA THR A 29 -2.66 14.40 7.80
C THR A 29 -3.01 15.82 8.22
N ARG A 30 -4.06 15.98 9.01
CA ARG A 30 -4.49 17.26 9.58
C ARG A 30 -4.57 17.14 11.10
N VAL A 31 -4.40 18.26 11.79
CA VAL A 31 -4.64 18.35 13.22
C VAL A 31 -6.02 18.95 13.42
N ASP A 32 -6.85 18.34 14.27
CA ASP A 32 -8.16 18.89 14.62
C ASP A 32 -8.07 20.00 15.68
N GLU A 33 -9.20 20.61 16.03
CA GLU A 33 -9.30 21.69 17.02
C GLU A 33 -8.84 21.26 18.43
N HIS A 34 -8.73 19.95 18.69
CA HIS A 34 -8.29 19.38 19.97
C HIS A 34 -6.84 18.89 19.92
N GLY A 35 -6.09 19.22 18.87
CA GLY A 35 -4.69 18.81 18.73
C GLY A 35 -4.51 17.34 18.30
N ARG A 36 -5.58 16.62 17.94
CA ARG A 36 -5.49 15.22 17.53
C ARG A 36 -5.16 15.11 16.05
N VAL A 37 -4.25 14.20 15.72
CA VAL A 37 -3.86 13.93 14.35
C VAL A 37 -4.92 13.07 13.65
N VAL A 38 -5.55 13.62 12.62
CA VAL A 38 -6.54 12.97 11.76
C VAL A 38 -5.94 12.70 10.38
N LYS A 39 -5.97 11.45 9.95
CA LYS A 39 -5.49 11.02 8.62
C LYS A 39 -6.63 10.64 7.67
N LYS A 40 -6.44 10.84 6.37
CA LYS A 40 -7.38 10.44 5.32
C LYS A 40 -6.64 9.78 4.14
N PRO A 41 -7.03 8.57 3.69
CA PRO A 41 -8.09 7.72 4.25
C PRO A 41 -7.66 7.08 5.58
N VAL A 42 -8.64 6.81 6.45
CA VAL A 42 -8.45 5.93 7.61
C VAL A 42 -8.50 4.51 7.08
N MET A 43 -7.40 3.76 7.20
CA MET A 43 -7.34 2.38 6.69
C MET A 43 -8.42 1.48 7.34
N ALA A 44 -8.89 1.83 8.54
CA ALA A 44 -9.90 1.10 9.31
C ALA A 44 -11.36 1.48 9.00
N THR A 45 -11.62 2.45 8.12
CA THR A 45 -12.98 2.92 7.84
C THR A 45 -13.36 2.61 6.41
N LYS A 46 -14.57 2.10 6.20
CA LYS A 46 -15.17 1.88 4.88
C LYS A 46 -14.93 3.10 3.99
N ASP A 47 -14.15 2.93 2.92
CA ASP A 47 -13.96 3.99 1.94
C ASP A 47 -15.23 4.13 1.10
N LEU A 48 -16.12 5.02 1.51
CA LEU A 48 -17.41 5.28 0.86
C LEU A 48 -17.27 5.71 -0.61
N ARG A 49 -16.08 6.15 -1.05
CA ARG A 49 -15.82 6.49 -2.46
C ARG A 49 -15.79 5.26 -3.37
N PHE A 50 -15.50 4.07 -2.82
CA PHE A 50 -15.26 2.85 -3.58
C PHE A 50 -16.17 1.68 -3.18
N PHE A 51 -17.11 1.91 -2.27
CA PHE A 51 -17.99 0.88 -1.74
C PHE A 51 -19.46 1.21 -2.06
N ASP A 52 -20.22 0.21 -2.55
CA ASP A 52 -21.61 0.31 -3.01
C ASP A 52 -21.85 1.31 -4.17
N VAL A 53 -20.82 1.60 -4.96
CA VAL A 53 -20.95 2.40 -6.19
C VAL A 53 -21.33 1.48 -7.35
N PRO A 54 -22.51 1.64 -7.97
CA PRO A 54 -23.00 0.75 -9.05
C PRO A 54 -22.04 0.64 -10.25
N GLU A 55 -21.24 1.69 -10.48
CA GLU A 55 -20.30 1.81 -11.59
C GLU A 55 -18.87 2.11 -11.09
N ALA A 56 -18.44 1.43 -10.03
CA ALA A 56 -17.06 1.56 -9.57
C ALA A 56 -16.06 1.27 -10.71
N GLU A 57 -15.04 2.12 -10.85
CA GLU A 57 -13.92 1.95 -11.78
C GLU A 57 -13.39 0.52 -11.68
N ARG A 58 -13.22 -0.17 -12.80
CA ARG A 58 -12.67 -1.53 -12.81
C ARG A 58 -11.14 -1.47 -12.86
N LEU A 59 -10.52 -2.33 -12.06
CA LEU A 59 -9.08 -2.55 -12.07
C LEU A 59 -8.69 -3.39 -13.31
N PRO A 60 -7.39 -3.46 -13.65
CA PRO A 60 -6.88 -4.26 -14.78
C PRO A 60 -7.23 -5.75 -14.75
N ASP A 61 -7.59 -6.28 -13.59
CA ASP A 61 -8.06 -7.67 -13.39
C ASP A 61 -9.59 -7.82 -13.56
N GLY A 62 -10.30 -6.73 -13.90
CA GLY A 62 -11.74 -6.68 -14.07
C GLY A 62 -12.54 -6.52 -12.78
N HIS A 63 -11.91 -6.55 -11.61
CA HIS A 63 -12.59 -6.39 -10.33
C HIS A 63 -12.95 -4.91 -10.06
N PRO A 64 -14.08 -4.64 -9.40
CA PRO A 64 -14.39 -3.28 -8.98
C PRO A 64 -13.31 -2.74 -8.05
N ARG A 65 -12.87 -1.50 -8.28
CA ARG A 65 -11.94 -0.82 -7.38
C ARG A 65 -12.54 -0.78 -5.99
N ARG A 66 -11.76 -1.23 -5.01
CA ARG A 66 -12.04 -1.15 -3.58
C ARG A 66 -11.01 -0.26 -2.90
N GLY A 67 -11.40 0.37 -1.80
CA GLY A 67 -10.50 1.20 -1.00
C GLY A 67 -9.51 0.38 -0.17
N MET A 68 -8.48 1.05 0.35
CA MET A 68 -7.46 0.45 1.23
C MET A 68 -8.04 -0.24 2.48
N SER A 69 -9.27 0.10 2.88
CA SER A 69 -9.94 -0.57 3.99
C SER A 69 -10.22 -2.05 3.76
N VAL A 70 -10.42 -2.46 2.51
CA VAL A 70 -10.57 -3.87 2.16
C VAL A 70 -9.24 -4.61 2.32
N VAL A 71 -8.15 -4.00 1.84
CA VAL A 71 -6.79 -4.55 2.02
C VAL A 71 -6.48 -4.70 3.50
N ALA A 72 -6.72 -3.66 4.30
CA ALA A 72 -6.46 -3.70 5.73
C ALA A 72 -7.30 -4.77 6.47
N ALA A 73 -8.58 -4.90 6.14
CA ALA A 73 -9.47 -5.87 6.78
C ALA A 73 -9.10 -7.34 6.46
N PHE A 74 -8.61 -7.60 5.24
CA PHE A 74 -8.19 -8.94 4.81
C PHE A 74 -6.68 -9.18 4.94
N SER A 75 -6.02 -8.42 5.81
CA SER A 75 -4.63 -8.64 6.17
C SER A 75 -4.54 -9.03 7.63
N GLU A 76 -3.77 -10.09 7.95
CA GLU A 76 -3.36 -10.40 9.33
C GLU A 76 -2.74 -9.18 9.98
N TRP A 77 -1.87 -8.51 9.23
CA TRP A 77 -1.34 -7.22 9.60
C TRP A 77 -1.05 -6.33 8.40
N LEU A 78 -1.11 -5.02 8.64
CA LEU A 78 -0.74 -3.98 7.70
C LEU A 78 0.03 -2.89 8.44
N ILE A 79 1.16 -2.48 7.88
CA ILE A 79 1.96 -1.34 8.34
C ILE A 79 1.85 -0.25 7.29
N HIS A 80 1.35 0.92 7.70
CA HIS A 80 1.29 2.11 6.88
C HIS A 80 2.34 3.11 7.38
N THR A 81 3.38 3.29 6.59
CA THR A 81 4.41 4.30 6.81
C THR A 81 4.16 5.48 5.88
N ASN A 82 3.90 6.64 6.47
CA ASN A 82 3.65 7.88 5.75
C ASN A 82 4.84 8.84 5.94
N ARG A 83 5.40 9.34 4.84
CA ARG A 83 6.46 10.34 4.85
C ARG A 83 5.99 11.68 4.30
N ARG A 84 6.15 12.73 5.10
CA ARG A 84 5.85 14.12 4.74
C ARG A 84 6.81 15.10 5.40
N LEU A 85 6.99 16.26 4.76
CA LEU A 85 7.84 17.35 5.26
C LEU A 85 7.40 17.89 6.63
N ASN A 86 6.09 17.81 6.93
CA ASN A 86 5.50 18.35 8.15
C ASN A 86 5.22 17.29 9.23
N GLY A 87 5.85 16.11 9.13
CA GLY A 87 5.74 15.04 10.12
C GLY A 87 5.45 13.69 9.48
N SER A 88 6.37 12.75 9.69
CA SER A 88 6.28 11.38 9.19
C SER A 88 5.89 10.44 10.32
N TRP A 89 5.14 9.39 9.99
CA TRP A 89 4.61 8.45 10.97
C TRP A 89 4.47 7.04 10.41
N SER A 90 4.41 6.07 11.31
CA SER A 90 4.03 4.69 11.03
C SER A 90 2.86 4.28 11.91
N GLN A 91 2.03 3.37 11.40
CA GLN A 91 1.00 2.73 12.21
C GLN A 91 0.76 1.30 11.75
N ARG A 92 0.62 0.40 12.73
CA ARG A 92 0.25 -0.99 12.51
C ARG A 92 -1.25 -1.19 12.70
N TYR A 93 -1.80 -2.03 11.84
CA TYR A 93 -3.17 -2.52 11.87
C TYR A 93 -3.15 -4.04 11.87
N GLU A 94 -4.13 -4.66 12.52
CA GLU A 94 -4.39 -6.10 12.46
C GLU A 94 -5.86 -6.30 12.16
N TYR A 95 -6.18 -7.02 11.08
CA TYR A 95 -7.55 -7.16 10.57
C TYR A 95 -8.30 -5.83 10.44
N GLY A 96 -7.58 -4.80 9.96
CA GLY A 96 -8.10 -3.44 9.77
C GLY A 96 -8.20 -2.60 11.04
N ILE A 97 -7.93 -3.15 12.22
CA ILE A 97 -8.00 -2.42 13.50
C ILE A 97 -6.62 -1.84 13.82
N PRO A 98 -6.48 -0.54 14.09
CA PRO A 98 -5.20 0.02 14.52
C PRO A 98 -4.79 -0.56 15.87
N VAL A 99 -3.58 -1.13 15.95
CA VAL A 99 -3.03 -1.74 17.18
C VAL A 99 -1.86 -0.95 17.78
N THR A 100 -1.41 0.11 17.08
CA THR A 100 -0.44 1.08 17.59
C THR A 100 -0.99 2.49 17.47
N ASP A 101 -0.42 3.42 18.24
CA ASP A 101 -0.56 4.85 17.98
C ASP A 101 0.17 5.24 16.67
N LEU A 102 0.09 6.53 16.32
CA LEU A 102 0.95 7.10 15.28
C LEU A 102 2.37 7.24 15.83
N GLU A 103 3.23 6.30 15.46
CA GLU A 103 4.63 6.31 15.86
C GLU A 103 5.42 7.27 14.95
N PRO A 104 6.22 8.20 15.48
CA PRO A 104 7.00 9.11 14.67
C PRO A 104 8.04 8.34 13.84
N VAL A 105 8.21 8.75 12.58
CA VAL A 105 9.26 8.25 11.70
C VAL A 105 10.25 9.37 11.47
N GLU A 106 11.54 9.08 11.60
CA GLU A 106 12.60 10.05 11.35
C GLU A 106 12.49 10.62 9.93
N ASN A 107 12.66 11.94 9.82
CA ASN A 107 12.66 12.61 8.54
C ASN A 107 13.97 12.33 7.81
N ASP A 108 13.88 11.70 6.64
CA ASP A 108 15.01 11.41 5.74
C ASP A 108 15.03 12.33 4.51
N GLY A 109 14.24 13.40 4.51
CA GLY A 109 14.10 14.34 3.40
C GLY A 109 13.21 13.83 2.26
N THR A 110 12.63 12.64 2.39
CA THR A 110 11.75 12.06 1.36
C THR A 110 10.26 12.23 1.69
N THR A 111 9.42 12.08 0.66
CA THR A 111 7.97 12.02 0.80
C THR A 111 7.43 10.75 0.17
N GLY A 112 6.21 10.37 0.54
CA GLY A 112 5.51 9.25 -0.08
C GLY A 112 4.84 8.35 0.93
N THR A 113 4.22 7.31 0.43
CA THR A 113 3.54 6.31 1.24
C THR A 113 4.18 4.95 1.02
N CYS A 114 4.34 4.18 2.09
CA CYS A 114 4.64 2.75 2.01
C CYS A 114 3.56 2.00 2.78
N VAL A 115 2.90 1.06 2.12
CA VAL A 115 2.01 0.10 2.75
C VAL A 115 2.61 -1.28 2.58
N ARG A 116 2.92 -1.95 3.69
CA ARG A 116 3.31 -3.36 3.72
C ARG A 116 2.23 -4.15 4.44
N PHE A 117 1.77 -5.25 3.85
CA PHE A 117 0.70 -6.06 4.43
C PHE A 117 0.92 -7.54 4.18
N LEU A 118 0.49 -8.36 5.14
CA LEU A 118 0.42 -9.80 5.01
C LEU A 118 -1.06 -10.19 4.83
N PRO A 119 -1.45 -10.70 3.64
CA PRO A 119 -2.81 -11.18 3.41
C PRO A 119 -3.18 -12.29 4.40
N ASP A 120 -4.44 -12.33 4.83
CA ASP A 120 -4.97 -13.38 5.69
C ASP A 120 -4.89 -14.76 5.01
N GLU A 121 -4.29 -15.74 5.68
CA GLU A 121 -4.21 -17.14 5.22
C GLU A 121 -5.59 -17.72 4.85
N ALA A 122 -6.68 -17.28 5.49
CA ALA A 122 -8.04 -17.70 5.20
C ALA A 122 -8.50 -17.36 3.77
N LEU A 123 -7.83 -16.42 3.08
CA LEU A 123 -8.04 -16.15 1.66
C LEU A 123 -7.59 -17.32 0.76
N GLY A 124 -6.77 -18.23 1.30
CA GLY A 124 -6.30 -19.46 0.64
C GLY A 124 -5.28 -19.24 -0.49
N SER A 125 -4.72 -20.30 -1.06
CA SER A 125 -3.61 -20.23 -2.05
C SER A 125 -3.96 -19.60 -3.42
N ARG A 126 -5.19 -19.10 -3.61
CA ARG A 126 -5.63 -18.51 -4.89
C ARG A 126 -5.05 -17.13 -5.16
N TRP A 127 -4.37 -16.50 -4.21
CA TRP A 127 -3.75 -15.18 -4.36
C TRP A 127 -2.28 -15.22 -4.78
N ALA A 128 -1.78 -16.30 -5.38
CA ALA A 128 -0.38 -16.43 -5.81
C ALA A 128 0.02 -15.37 -6.86
N LEU A 129 0.30 -14.16 -6.37
CA LEU A 129 0.64 -13.00 -7.16
C LEU A 129 2.04 -13.18 -7.72
N THR A 130 2.16 -13.09 -9.05
CA THR A 130 3.43 -13.19 -9.75
C THR A 130 3.93 -11.81 -10.18
N VAL A 131 5.23 -11.71 -10.47
CA VAL A 131 5.80 -10.52 -11.09
C VAL A 131 5.15 -10.25 -12.44
N ASP A 132 4.83 -11.29 -13.21
CA ASP A 132 4.20 -11.16 -14.53
C ASP A 132 2.79 -10.56 -14.45
N ASP A 133 2.02 -10.92 -13.42
CA ASP A 133 0.71 -10.31 -13.17
C ASP A 133 0.84 -8.82 -12.88
N LEU A 134 1.77 -8.46 -12.00
CA LEU A 134 2.05 -7.07 -11.64
C LEU A 134 2.59 -6.27 -12.82
N ALA A 135 3.45 -6.86 -13.64
CA ALA A 135 4.02 -6.23 -14.84
C ALA A 135 2.91 -5.91 -15.84
N ARG A 136 2.04 -6.88 -16.14
CA ARG A 136 0.88 -6.70 -17.02
C ARG A 136 -0.07 -5.62 -16.51
N TRP A 137 -0.35 -5.59 -15.20
CA TRP A 137 -1.22 -4.55 -14.65
C TRP A 137 -0.57 -3.17 -14.71
N SER A 138 0.75 -3.05 -14.53
CA SER A 138 1.47 -1.77 -14.55
C SER A 138 1.32 -0.99 -15.87
N GLU A 139 1.09 -1.70 -16.99
CA GLU A 139 0.86 -1.10 -18.32
C GLU A 139 -0.34 -0.15 -18.36
N HIS A 140 -1.28 -0.29 -17.41
CA HIS A 140 -2.47 0.57 -17.32
C HIS A 140 -2.15 1.96 -16.73
N TRP A 141 -0.94 2.16 -16.19
CA TRP A 141 -0.47 3.43 -15.63
C TRP A 141 0.84 3.89 -16.30
N PRO A 142 0.80 4.27 -17.60
CA PRO A 142 2.01 4.57 -18.37
C PRO A 142 2.79 5.79 -17.89
N GLU A 143 2.16 6.65 -17.08
CA GLU A 143 2.80 7.82 -16.46
C GLU A 143 3.57 7.46 -15.16
N LEU A 144 3.44 6.22 -14.66
CA LEU A 144 4.08 5.76 -13.43
C LEU A 144 5.28 4.86 -13.76
N THR A 145 6.45 5.19 -13.21
CA THR A 145 7.59 4.26 -13.24
C THR A 145 7.40 3.20 -12.16
N VAL A 146 7.07 1.97 -12.56
CA VAL A 146 6.89 0.85 -11.63
C VAL A 146 8.15 -0.02 -11.60
N ARG A 147 8.73 -0.22 -10.42
CA ARG A 147 9.77 -1.21 -10.16
C ARG A 147 9.17 -2.39 -9.41
N LEU A 148 9.33 -3.59 -9.95
CA LEU A 148 8.96 -4.83 -9.30
C LEU A 148 10.20 -5.48 -8.69
N VAL A 149 10.07 -6.00 -7.48
CA VAL A 149 11.13 -6.73 -6.77
C VAL A 149 10.51 -8.00 -6.21
N ASP A 150 11.04 -9.14 -6.57
CA ASP A 150 10.63 -10.43 -6.01
C ASP A 150 11.78 -11.01 -5.17
N GLN A 151 11.63 -10.94 -3.85
CA GLN A 151 12.63 -11.47 -2.93
C GLN A 151 12.49 -12.98 -2.73
N ARG A 152 11.40 -13.58 -3.21
CA ARG A 152 11.17 -15.03 -3.11
C ARG A 152 12.10 -15.80 -4.05
N ASP A 153 12.51 -15.18 -5.15
CA ASP A 153 13.37 -15.77 -6.19
C ASP A 153 14.87 -15.70 -5.85
N ASP A 154 15.29 -14.87 -4.90
CA ASP A 154 16.69 -14.73 -4.49
C ASP A 154 17.22 -15.93 -3.68
N GLY A 155 16.33 -16.83 -3.23
CA GLY A 155 16.69 -18.06 -2.51
C GLY A 155 17.17 -19.23 -3.40
N GLY A 156 17.12 -19.09 -4.73
CA GLY A 156 17.35 -20.21 -5.66
C GLY A 156 18.70 -20.25 -6.39
N ARG A 157 19.61 -19.29 -6.18
CA ARG A 157 20.92 -19.24 -6.89
C ARG A 157 22.13 -19.24 -5.96
N SER A 158 22.12 -20.08 -4.94
CA SER A 158 23.33 -20.51 -4.24
C SER A 158 23.38 -22.03 -4.23
N GLY A 159 24.19 -22.61 -5.13
CA GLY A 159 24.49 -24.04 -5.14
C GLY A 159 24.21 -24.76 -6.46
N ARG A 160 25.00 -24.49 -7.50
CA ARG A 160 25.53 -25.56 -8.36
C ARG A 160 26.79 -25.12 -9.10
#